data_AF-B4CWG3-F1
#
_entry.id   AF-B4CWG3-F1
#
_cell.length_a   1.000
_cell.length_b   1.000
_cell.length_c   1.000
_cell.angle_alpha   90.00
_cell.angle_beta   90.00
_cell.angle_gamma   90.00
#
_symmetry.space_group_name_H-M   'P 1'
#
loop_
_entity.id
_entity.type
_entity.pdbx_description
1 polymer ?
#
loop_
_entity_poly.entity_id
_entity_poly.type
_entity_poly.pdbx_seq_one_letter_code
_entity_poly.pdbx_strand_id
1 'polypeptide(L)'
;MQSGACTPIEVSSVVTLHPDYDLAVRCLEYIRLNFDFIIPEYAGLPVQLLALCHHHPNNLYPTLATTATVAEYPDLTVEEIENFTQRIDAWVKAQTLSSIVSQAQQIAAPSWSQLRDTSSP
;
A
#
# COMPACT_ATOMS: atom_id res chain seq x y z
N MET A 1 -12.21 -11.39 12.41
CA MET A 1 -10.77 -11.31 12.70
C MET A 1 -10.47 -9.92 13.24
N GLN A 2 -9.51 -9.78 14.15
CA GLN A 2 -9.24 -8.52 14.88
C GLN A 2 -9.11 -7.34 13.90
N SER A 3 -9.96 -6.33 14.08
CA SER A 3 -9.73 -4.98 13.55
C SER A 3 -8.53 -4.39 14.30
N GLY A 4 -7.32 -4.83 13.96
CA GLY A 4 -6.10 -4.17 14.40
C GLY A 4 -6.10 -2.74 13.87
N ALA A 5 -5.67 -1.79 14.69
CA ALA A 5 -5.41 -0.45 14.20
C ALA A 5 -4.34 -0.55 13.11
N CYS A 6 -4.66 -0.08 11.90
CA CYS A 6 -3.71 0.03 10.80
C CYS A 6 -3.66 1.49 10.36
N THR A 7 -2.48 1.91 9.92
CA THR A 7 -2.28 3.27 9.41
C THR A 7 -1.99 3.20 7.91
N PRO A 8 -2.87 3.79 7.07
CA PRO A 8 -2.70 3.77 5.61
C PRO A 8 -1.42 4.46 5.15
N ILE A 9 -0.83 3.92 4.08
CA ILE A 9 0.27 4.49 3.31
C ILE A 9 -0.29 4.72 1.90
N GLU A 10 -0.68 5.95 1.59
CA GLU A 10 -1.45 6.25 0.38
C GLU A 10 -0.55 6.47 -0.84
N VAL A 11 -0.48 5.51 -1.74
CA VAL A 11 0.31 5.66 -2.97
C VAL A 11 -0.53 6.33 -4.06
N SER A 12 -0.54 7.66 -4.07
CA SER A 12 -1.42 8.46 -4.95
C SER A 12 -1.21 8.14 -6.44
N SER A 13 0.03 7.85 -6.85
CA SER A 13 0.33 7.48 -8.23
C SER A 13 -0.39 6.22 -8.69
N VAL A 14 -0.64 5.26 -7.79
CA VAL A 14 -1.35 4.01 -8.10
C VAL A 14 -2.86 4.18 -8.06
N VAL A 15 -3.39 5.09 -7.22
CA VAL A 15 -4.83 5.42 -7.18
C VAL A 15 -5.35 5.87 -8.55
N THR A 16 -4.49 6.49 -9.38
CA THR A 16 -4.85 6.91 -10.74
C THR A 16 -5.19 5.77 -11.70
N LEU A 17 -4.89 4.51 -11.35
CA LEU A 17 -5.20 3.33 -12.15
C LEU A 17 -6.69 2.92 -12.09
N HIS A 18 -7.50 3.61 -11.29
CA HIS A 18 -8.95 3.43 -11.31
C HIS A 18 -9.52 3.53 -12.75
N PRO A 19 -10.43 2.63 -13.17
CA PRO A 19 -11.10 1.60 -12.35
C PRO A 19 -10.42 0.22 -12.31
N ASP A 20 -9.20 0.06 -12.84
CA ASP A 20 -8.49 -1.23 -12.86
C ASP A 20 -7.82 -1.52 -11.50
N TYR A 21 -8.65 -1.93 -10.54
CA TYR A 21 -8.18 -2.23 -9.19
C TYR A 21 -7.35 -3.51 -9.11
N ASP A 22 -7.52 -4.47 -10.01
CA ASP A 22 -6.65 -5.65 -10.05
C ASP A 22 -5.22 -5.25 -10.44
N LEU A 23 -5.08 -4.35 -11.41
CA LEU A 23 -3.78 -3.78 -11.75
C LEU A 23 -3.21 -2.94 -10.59
N ALA A 24 -4.03 -2.10 -9.97
CA ALA A 24 -3.61 -1.30 -8.81
C ALA A 24 -3.09 -2.20 -7.67
N VAL A 25 -3.79 -3.29 -7.33
CA VAL A 25 -3.37 -4.26 -6.31
C VAL A 25 -2.01 -4.87 -6.64
N ARG A 26 -1.77 -5.29 -7.89
CA ARG A 26 -0.46 -5.83 -8.29
C ARG A 26 0.65 -4.80 -8.19
N CYS A 27 0.38 -3.55 -8.61
CA CYS A 27 1.34 -2.45 -8.48
C CYS A 27 1.68 -2.17 -7.01
N LEU A 28 0.68 -2.14 -6.13
CA LEU A 28 0.90 -1.96 -4.69
C LEU A 28 1.66 -3.14 -4.08
N GLU A 29 1.39 -4.39 -4.51
CA GLU A 29 2.14 -5.56 -4.05
C GLU A 29 3.61 -5.47 -4.47
N TYR A 30 3.88 -5.06 -5.71
CA TYR A 30 5.25 -4.83 -6.17
C TYR A 30 5.96 -3.77 -5.30
N ILE A 31 5.27 -2.66 -4.99
CA ILE A 31 5.80 -1.61 -4.12
C ILE A 31 6.06 -2.15 -2.70
N ARG A 32 5.12 -2.93 -2.14
CA ARG A 32 5.25 -3.56 -0.82
C ARG A 32 6.49 -4.45 -0.74
N LEU A 33 6.74 -5.26 -1.78
CA LEU A 33 7.92 -6.13 -1.86
C LEU A 33 9.24 -5.35 -1.97
N ASN A 34 9.19 -4.10 -2.41
CA ASN A 34 10.34 -3.20 -2.51
C ASN A 34 10.40 -2.19 -1.34
N PHE A 35 9.53 -2.30 -0.34
CA PHE A 35 9.42 -1.30 0.73
C PHE A 35 10.75 -1.05 1.44
N ASP A 36 11.46 -2.11 1.84
CA ASP A 36 12.77 -2.01 2.50
C ASP A 36 13.85 -1.36 1.63
N PHE A 37 13.71 -1.40 0.31
CA PHE A 37 14.62 -0.69 -0.59
C PHE A 37 14.28 0.81 -0.66
N ILE A 38 12.99 1.14 -0.63
CA ILE A 38 12.50 2.52 -0.72
C ILE A 38 12.72 3.25 0.62
N ILE A 39 12.48 2.54 1.73
CA ILE A 39 12.52 3.02 3.12
C ILE A 39 13.43 2.11 3.97
N PRO A 40 14.76 2.11 3.72
CA PRO A 40 15.69 1.19 4.38
C PRO A 40 15.81 1.37 5.89
N GLU A 41 15.54 2.56 6.42
CA GLU A 41 15.57 2.82 7.87
C GLU A 41 14.46 2.07 8.64
N TYR A 42 13.37 1.67 7.95
CA TYR A 42 12.27 0.90 8.50
C TYR A 42 12.22 -0.50 7.87
N ALA A 43 13.37 -1.05 7.48
CA ALA A 43 13.44 -2.39 6.91
C ALA A 43 12.80 -3.43 7.86
N GLY A 44 11.93 -4.28 7.32
CA GLY A 44 11.18 -5.27 8.08
C GLY A 44 9.91 -4.73 8.77
N LEU A 45 9.54 -3.46 8.55
CA LEU A 45 8.24 -2.93 8.97
C LEU A 45 7.10 -3.78 8.38
N PRO A 46 6.10 -4.22 9.18
CA PRO A 46 4.99 -4.99 8.67
C PRO A 46 4.06 -4.13 7.82
N VAL A 47 4.27 -4.15 6.51
CA VAL A 47 3.40 -3.51 5.51
C VAL A 47 2.56 -4.56 4.80
N GLN A 48 1.26 -4.29 4.69
CA GLN A 48 0.28 -5.16 4.06
C GLN A 48 -0.59 -4.41 3.04
N LEU A 49 -1.16 -5.15 2.09
CA LEU A 49 -2.25 -4.69 1.25
C LEU A 49 -3.58 -4.78 2.00
N LEU A 50 -4.45 -3.80 1.80
CA LEU A 50 -5.83 -3.85 2.29
C LEU A 50 -6.78 -3.04 1.42
N ALA A 51 -8.08 -3.30 1.57
CA ALA A 51 -9.12 -2.45 0.99
C ALA A 51 -9.55 -1.40 2.03
N LEU A 52 -9.41 -0.13 1.70
CA LEU A 52 -9.72 0.99 2.58
C LEU A 52 -10.96 1.73 2.09
N CYS A 53 -11.79 2.18 3.04
CA CYS A 53 -12.97 3.01 2.80
C CYS A 53 -12.60 4.49 2.92
N HIS A 54 -12.84 5.29 1.88
CA HIS A 54 -12.76 6.75 1.97
C HIS A 54 -14.17 7.35 2.04
N HIS A 55 -14.53 7.89 3.21
CA HIS A 55 -15.74 8.69 3.48
C HIS A 55 -17.11 8.04 3.20
N HIS A 56 -17.18 6.87 2.56
CA HIS A 56 -18.41 6.11 2.31
C HIS A 56 -18.11 4.60 2.17
N PRO A 57 -18.86 3.69 2.82
CA PRO A 57 -18.56 2.24 2.86
C PRO A 57 -18.51 1.56 1.49
N ASN A 58 -19.17 2.12 0.48
CA ASN A 58 -19.13 1.61 -0.90
C ASN A 58 -17.95 2.16 -1.73
N ASN A 59 -17.13 3.07 -1.18
CA ASN A 59 -15.99 3.68 -1.85
C ASN A 59 -14.69 3.05 -1.35
N LEU A 60 -14.53 1.76 -1.67
CA LEU A 60 -13.35 0.98 -1.32
C LEU A 60 -12.30 1.09 -2.42
N TYR A 61 -11.04 1.24 -2.03
CA TYR A 61 -9.88 1.24 -2.91
C TYR A 61 -8.74 0.42 -2.29
N PRO A 62 -7.87 -0.20 -3.10
CA PRO A 62 -6.70 -0.89 -2.58
C PRO A 62 -5.66 0.13 -2.11
N THR A 63 -5.01 -0.14 -0.99
CA THR A 63 -3.93 0.68 -0.44
C THR A 63 -2.91 -0.21 0.30
N LEU A 64 -1.78 0.39 0.66
CA LEU A 64 -0.85 -0.18 1.62
C LEU A 64 -1.18 0.35 3.02
N ALA A 65 -0.85 -0.42 4.05
CA ALA A 65 -0.87 0.07 5.42
C ALA A 65 0.14 -0.68 6.26
N THR A 66 0.56 -0.03 7.34
CA THR A 66 1.32 -0.67 8.40
C THR A 66 0.40 -1.09 9.54
N THR A 67 0.67 -2.26 10.12
CA THR A 67 0.05 -2.73 11.38
C THR A 67 0.98 -2.57 12.58
N ALA A 68 2.16 -1.99 12.37
CA ALA A 68 3.12 -1.73 13.41
C ALA A 68 2.52 -0.89 14.53
N THR A 69 2.79 -1.28 15.76
CA THR A 69 2.42 -0.52 16.93
C THR A 69 3.56 0.40 17.38
N VAL A 70 3.22 1.47 18.12
CA VAL A 70 4.21 2.36 18.74
C VAL A 70 5.12 1.60 19.71
N ALA A 71 4.69 0.46 20.26
CA ALA A 71 5.53 -0.35 21.12
C ALA A 71 6.66 -1.07 20.34
N GLU A 72 6.40 -1.43 19.08
CA GLU A 72 7.35 -2.12 18.20
C GLU A 72 8.24 -1.10 17.45
N TYR A 73 7.65 0.03 17.06
CA TYR A 73 8.32 1.11 16.33
C TYR A 73 7.99 2.46 17.00
N PRO A 74 8.72 2.84 18.07
CA PRO A 74 8.42 4.04 18.85
C PRO A 74 8.61 5.34 18.08
N ASP A 75 9.48 5.33 17.06
CA ASP A 75 9.76 6.49 16.21
C ASP A 75 8.80 6.57 14.99
N LEU A 76 7.95 5.55 14.78
CA LEU A 76 6.98 5.53 13.69
C LEU A 76 5.78 6.42 14.01
N THR A 77 5.90 7.69 13.64
CA THR A 77 4.83 8.68 13.78
C THR A 77 3.94 8.74 12.54
N VAL A 78 2.80 9.43 12.64
CA VAL A 78 1.94 9.70 11.47
C VAL A 78 2.70 10.52 10.41
N GLU A 79 3.54 11.47 10.84
CA GLU A 79 4.37 12.29 9.94
C GLU A 79 5.37 11.41 9.16
N GLU A 80 5.96 10.41 9.82
CA GLU A 80 6.86 9.46 9.14
C GLU A 80 6.11 8.61 8.11
N ILE A 81 4.86 8.22 8.40
CA ILE A 81 4.02 7.48 7.45
C ILE A 81 3.63 8.34 6.24
N GLU A 82 3.36 9.63 6.46
CA GLU A 82 3.17 10.61 5.38
C GLU A 82 4.45 10.78 4.55
N ASN A 83 5.62 10.76 5.19
CA ASN A 83 6.91 10.78 4.51
C ASN A 83 7.11 9.51 3.65
N PHE A 84 6.71 8.33 4.11
CA PHE A 84 6.74 7.10 3.31
C PHE A 84 5.92 7.25 2.04
N THR A 85 4.70 7.78 2.16
CA THR A 85 3.81 8.07 1.04
C THR A 85 4.53 8.92 -0.02
N GLN A 86 5.15 10.01 0.39
CA GLN A 86 5.87 10.91 -0.52
C GLN A 86 7.07 10.23 -1.20
N ARG A 87 7.85 9.45 -0.45
CA ARG A 87 9.03 8.74 -0.96
C ARG A 87 8.68 7.62 -1.91
N ILE A 88 7.64 6.86 -1.61
CA ILE A 88 7.12 5.83 -2.52
C ILE A 88 6.65 6.47 -3.82
N ASP A 89 5.88 7.55 -3.76
CA ASP A 89 5.45 8.26 -4.98
C ASP A 89 6.63 8.84 -5.77
N ALA A 90 7.66 9.36 -5.10
CA ALA A 90 8.88 9.83 -5.75
C ALA A 90 9.63 8.68 -6.44
N TRP A 91 9.71 7.52 -5.80
CA TRP A 91 10.33 6.32 -6.36
C TRP A 91 9.55 5.75 -7.55
N VAL A 92 8.22 5.74 -7.49
CA VAL A 92 7.35 5.38 -8.64
C VAL A 92 7.56 6.36 -9.79
N LYS A 93 7.60 7.67 -9.52
CA LYS A 93 7.85 8.70 -10.55
C LYS A 93 9.22 8.54 -11.21
N ALA A 94 10.26 8.24 -10.43
CA ALA A 94 11.61 8.03 -10.94
C ALA A 94 11.70 6.84 -11.91
N GLN A 95 10.93 5.78 -11.67
CA GLN A 95 10.85 4.61 -12.57
C GLN A 95 9.82 4.75 -13.68
N THR A 96 8.88 5.69 -13.55
CA THR A 96 7.62 5.82 -14.29
C THR A 96 6.56 4.76 -13.95
N LEU A 97 5.28 5.15 -13.97
CA LEU A 97 4.16 4.25 -13.69
C LEU A 97 4.09 3.07 -14.67
N SER A 98 4.45 3.27 -15.94
CA SER A 98 4.45 2.20 -16.94
C SER A 98 5.48 1.10 -16.64
N SER A 99 6.66 1.48 -16.12
CA SER A 99 7.67 0.52 -15.67
C SER A 99 7.14 -0.29 -14.48
N ILE A 100 6.53 0.37 -13.49
CA ILE A 100 5.90 -0.30 -12.35
C ILE A 100 4.83 -1.30 -12.81
N VAL A 101 3.94 -0.89 -13.72
CA VAL A 101 2.92 -1.77 -14.31
C VAL A 101 3.55 -2.99 -14.97
N SER A 102 4.62 -2.79 -15.76
CA SER A 102 5.32 -3.90 -16.42
C SER A 102 5.94 -4.89 -15.44
N GLN A 103 6.56 -4.41 -14.35
CA GLN A 103 7.16 -5.26 -13.32
C GLN A 103 6.09 -6.00 -12.51
N ALA A 104 5.01 -5.30 -12.17
CA ALA A 104 3.89 -5.83 -11.40
C ALA A 104 3.17 -6.99 -12.10
N GLN A 105 3.27 -7.13 -13.42
CA GLN A 105 2.69 -8.27 -14.16
C GLN A 105 3.27 -9.62 -13.73
N GLN A 106 4.50 -9.64 -13.20
CA GLN A 106 5.17 -10.87 -12.74
C GLN A 106 4.91 -11.19 -11.27
N ILE A 107 4.23 -10.29 -10.55
CA ILE A 107 3.98 -10.42 -9.12
C ILE A 107 2.68 -11.18 -8.87
N ALA A 108 2.76 -12.19 -8.01
CA ALA A 108 1.58 -12.84 -7.47
C ALA A 108 0.92 -11.93 -6.43
N ALA A 109 -0.30 -11.47 -6.71
CA ALA A 109 -1.10 -10.67 -5.81
C ALA A 109 -2.54 -11.19 -5.78
N PRO A 110 -3.29 -11.00 -4.68
CA PRO A 110 -4.71 -11.31 -4.65
C PRO A 110 -5.47 -10.48 -5.70
N SER A 111 -6.63 -10.97 -6.14
CA SER A 111 -7.54 -10.11 -6.91
C SER A 111 -8.14 -9.03 -6.02
N TRP A 112 -8.62 -7.95 -6.64
CA TRP A 112 -9.34 -6.90 -5.93
C TRP A 112 -10.55 -7.45 -5.16
N SER A 113 -11.32 -8.37 -5.76
CA SER A 113 -12.44 -9.01 -5.10
C SER A 113 -12.02 -9.77 -3.83
N GLN A 114 -10.94 -10.56 -3.91
CA GLN A 114 -10.40 -11.28 -2.76
C GLN A 114 -9.99 -10.32 -1.64
N LEU A 115 -9.25 -9.26 -1.99
CA LEU A 115 -8.76 -8.27 -1.02
C LEU A 115 -9.90 -7.51 -0.33
N ARG A 116 -10.90 -7.11 -1.10
CA ARG A 116 -12.08 -6.37 -0.61
C ARG A 116 -12.94 -7.23 0.33
N ASP A 117 -13.15 -8.49 -0.03
CA ASP A 117 -13.99 -9.40 0.73
C ASP A 117 -13.32 -9.83 2.05
N THR A 118 -11.98 -9.85 2.11
CA THR A 118 -11.23 -10.07 3.36
C THR A 118 -11.15 -8.84 4.27
N SER A 119 -11.39 -7.64 3.74
CA SER A 119 -11.31 -6.38 4.49
C SER A 119 -12.69 -5.87 4.94
N SER A 120 -13.77 -6.53 4.52
CA SER A 120 -15.12 -6.24 5.00
C SER A 120 -15.33 -6.94 6.36
N PRO A 121 -15.85 -6.23 7.38
CA PRO A 121 -16.05 -6.80 8.72
C PRO A 121 -17.03 -7.98 8.75
#